data_AF-C5IAQ3-F1
#
_entry.id   AF-C5IAQ3-F1
#
_cell.length_a   1.000
_cell.length_b   1.000
_cell.length_c   1.000
_cell.angle_alpha   90.00
_cell.angle_beta   90.00
_cell.angle_gamma   90.00
#
_symmetry.space_group_name_H-M   'P 1'
#
loop_
_entity.id
_entity.type
_entity.pdbx_description
1 polymer ?
#
loop_
_entity_poly.entity_id
_entity_poly.type
_entity_poly.pdbx_seq_one_letter_code
_entity_poly.pdbx_strand_id
1 'polypeptide(L)'
;HLVRSYDNRLNNLNLRSFDTPGQFLHDLSRWHKTGLPLRAVVRLDEDPRRWHRVAFDVRNHESGHTTIIALEPASAYNPDHMPGFVKMRENLTSQFGRKISFAVIEA
;
A
#
# COMPACT_ATOMS: atom_id res chain seq x y z
N HIS A 1 5.92 -13.38 10.62
CA HIS A 1 5.10 -14.33 11.42
C HIS A 1 3.67 -13.86 11.64
N LEU A 2 3.41 -12.63 12.11
CA LEU A 2 2.04 -12.14 12.38
C LEU A 2 1.14 -12.10 11.14
N VAL A 3 1.62 -11.56 10.01
CA VAL A 3 0.86 -11.50 8.74
C VAL A 3 0.26 -12.86 8.37
N ARG A 4 1.10 -13.90 8.32
CA ARG A 4 0.69 -15.27 7.99
C ARG A 4 -0.34 -15.82 8.98
N SER A 5 -0.22 -15.47 10.28
CA SER A 5 -1.19 -15.90 11.29
C SER A 5 -2.57 -15.30 11.08
N TYR A 6 -2.64 -14.01 10.72
CA TYR A 6 -3.92 -13.33 10.47
C TYR A 6 -4.54 -13.75 9.15
N ASP A 7 -3.73 -13.90 8.11
CA ASP A 7 -4.21 -14.32 6.78
C ASP A 7 -4.80 -15.74 6.80
N ASN A 8 -4.19 -16.65 7.57
CA ASN A 8 -4.73 -18.00 7.76
C ASN A 8 -6.05 -18.02 8.55
N ARG A 9 -6.27 -17.04 9.44
CA ARG A 9 -7.43 -17.02 10.34
C ARG A 9 -8.63 -16.30 9.75
N LEU A 10 -8.39 -15.28 8.93
CA LEU A 10 -9.42 -14.41 8.36
C LEU A 10 -9.54 -14.70 6.87
N ASN A 11 -10.62 -15.39 6.50
CA ASN A 11 -10.93 -15.69 5.11
C ASN A 11 -10.96 -14.40 4.28
N ASN A 12 -10.29 -14.41 3.12
CA ASN A 12 -10.20 -13.29 2.18
C ASN A 12 -9.56 -12.01 2.74
N LEU A 13 -8.73 -12.12 3.80
CA LEU A 13 -7.93 -10.99 4.24
C LEU A 13 -6.89 -10.60 3.18
N ASN A 14 -6.18 -11.59 2.63
CA ASN A 14 -5.09 -11.45 1.66
C ASN A 14 -4.11 -10.37 2.13
N LEU A 15 -3.61 -10.54 3.36
CA LEU A 15 -2.68 -9.63 4.00
C LEU A 15 -1.24 -9.97 3.61
N ARG A 16 -0.49 -8.95 3.20
CA ARG A 16 0.95 -9.04 2.90
C ARG A 16 1.70 -7.95 3.64
N SER A 17 3.01 -8.12 3.77
CA SER A 17 3.89 -7.07 4.29
C SER A 17 5.09 -6.89 3.38
N PHE A 18 5.49 -5.64 3.22
CA PHE A 18 6.55 -5.21 2.34
C PHE A 18 7.50 -4.32 3.14
N ASP A 19 8.78 -4.66 3.11
CA ASP A 19 9.82 -3.93 3.84
C ASP A 19 10.39 -2.76 3.04
N THR A 20 10.01 -2.62 1.76
CA THR A 20 10.33 -1.44 0.95
C THR A 20 9.17 -1.05 0.03
N PRO A 21 9.08 0.22 -0.37
CA PRO A 21 8.12 0.66 -1.39
C PRO A 21 8.27 -0.11 -2.70
N GLY A 22 9.51 -0.38 -3.13
CA GLY A 22 9.80 -1.10 -4.38
C GLY A 22 9.27 -2.53 -4.40
N GLN A 23 9.34 -3.25 -3.27
CA GLN A 23 8.76 -4.59 -3.16
C GLN A 23 7.24 -4.56 -3.33
N PHE A 24 6.58 -3.58 -2.72
CA PHE A 24 5.13 -3.39 -2.88
C PHE A 24 4.76 -3.07 -4.33
N LEU A 25 5.45 -2.11 -4.96
CA LEU A 25 5.21 -1.72 -6.36
C LEU A 25 5.42 -2.88 -7.35
N HIS A 26 6.44 -3.69 -7.11
CA HIS A 26 6.71 -4.89 -7.91
C HIS A 26 5.59 -5.92 -7.78
N ASP A 27 5.14 -6.22 -6.56
CA ASP A 27 4.04 -7.17 -6.34
C ASP A 27 2.71 -6.64 -6.92
N LEU A 28 2.44 -5.35 -6.73
CA LEU A 28 1.26 -4.67 -7.27
C LEU A 28 1.18 -4.78 -8.80
N SER A 29 2.32 -4.63 -9.49
CA SER A 29 2.39 -4.75 -10.96
C SER A 29 2.07 -6.14 -11.51
N ARG A 30 2.06 -7.16 -10.65
CA ARG A 30 1.77 -8.55 -11.00
C ARG A 30 0.42 -9.00 -10.47
N TRP A 31 -0.20 -8.20 -9.60
CA TRP A 31 -1.41 -8.56 -8.90
C TRP A 31 -2.63 -7.86 -9.52
N HIS A 32 -3.34 -8.59 -10.38
CA HIS A 32 -4.51 -8.09 -11.12
C HIS A 32 -5.80 -8.87 -10.82
N LYS A 33 -5.91 -9.49 -9.64
CA LYS A 33 -7.12 -10.23 -9.26
C LYS A 33 -8.23 -9.27 -8.88
N THR A 34 -9.33 -9.28 -9.64
CA THR A 34 -10.59 -8.59 -9.30
C THR A 34 -11.36 -9.42 -8.26
N GLY A 35 -12.22 -8.75 -7.47
CA GLY A 35 -13.07 -9.40 -6.47
C GLY A 35 -12.36 -9.86 -5.18
N LEU A 36 -11.03 -9.94 -5.17
CA LEU A 36 -10.23 -10.23 -3.98
C LEU A 36 -9.46 -8.95 -3.59
N PRO A 37 -9.70 -8.34 -2.41
CA PRO A 37 -8.88 -7.21 -1.95
C PRO A 37 -7.47 -7.67 -1.62
N LEU A 38 -6.49 -6.76 -1.68
CA LEU A 38 -5.16 -6.94 -1.12
C LEU A 38 -5.01 -5.96 0.04
N ARG A 39 -4.62 -6.47 1.20
CA ARG A 39 -4.23 -5.64 2.34
C ARG A 39 -2.73 -5.72 2.48
N ALA A 40 -2.09 -4.58 2.63
CA ALA A 40 -0.63 -4.50 2.69
C ALA A 40 -0.19 -3.67 3.88
N VAL A 41 0.83 -4.15 4.60
CA VAL A 41 1.59 -3.33 5.55
C VAL A 41 2.90 -2.95 4.87
N VAL A 42 3.05 -1.68 4.52
CA VAL A 42 4.15 -1.18 3.70
C VAL A 42 5.01 -0.26 4.53
N ARG A 43 6.32 -0.47 4.53
CA ARG A 43 7.27 0.56 5.00
C ARG A 43 7.50 1.58 3.88
N LEU A 44 7.24 2.86 4.16
CA LEU A 44 7.38 3.92 3.16
C LEU A 44 8.79 4.51 3.07
N ASP A 45 9.54 4.49 4.17
CA ASP A 45 10.92 4.98 4.17
C ASP A 45 11.87 4.02 3.45
N GLU A 46 12.81 4.59 2.70
CA GLU A 46 13.95 3.85 2.13
C GLU A 46 15.11 3.70 3.13
N ASP A 47 15.19 4.57 4.16
CA ASP A 47 16.18 4.43 5.22
C ASP A 47 15.81 3.21 6.10
N PRO A 48 16.65 2.15 6.14
CA PRO A 48 16.32 0.95 6.87
C PRO A 48 16.22 1.16 8.39
N ARG A 49 16.74 2.29 8.90
CA ARG A 49 16.67 2.67 10.32
C ARG A 49 15.33 3.31 10.70
N ARG A 50 14.53 3.72 9.72
CA ARG A 50 13.17 4.22 9.94
C ARG A 50 12.18 3.07 9.79
N TRP A 51 11.23 3.00 10.72
CA TRP A 51 10.31 1.87 10.88
C TRP A 51 8.86 2.24 10.56
N HIS A 52 8.64 3.38 9.92
CA HIS A 52 7.30 3.89 9.64
C HIS A 52 6.59 2.98 8.65
N ARG A 53 5.56 2.30 9.14
CA ARG A 53 4.73 1.36 8.39
C ARG A 53 3.31 1.85 8.36
N VAL A 54 2.70 1.70 7.20
CA VAL A 54 1.33 2.14 6.91
C VAL A 54 0.53 0.97 6.37
N ALA A 55 -0.78 1.01 6.58
CA ALA A 55 -1.67 -0.02 6.05
C ALA A 55 -2.29 0.47 4.74
N PHE A 56 -2.23 -0.34 3.69
CA PHE A 56 -2.90 -0.09 2.42
C PHE A 56 -4.04 -1.10 2.22
N ASP A 57 -5.21 -0.61 1.82
CA ASP A 57 -6.27 -1.40 1.21
C ASP A 57 -6.25 -1.18 -0.30
N VAL A 58 -6.09 -2.26 -1.05
CA VAL A 58 -5.92 -2.23 -2.51
C VAL A 58 -7.04 -3.02 -3.17
N ARG A 59 -7.67 -2.40 -4.18
CA ARG A 59 -8.70 -3.04 -5.01
C ARG A 59 -8.41 -2.84 -6.48
N ASN A 60 -8.45 -3.95 -7.22
CA ASN A 60 -8.48 -3.95 -8.67
C ASN A 60 -9.93 -3.99 -9.15
N HIS A 61 -10.21 -3.22 -10.20
CA HIS A 61 -11.52 -3.12 -10.83
C HIS A 61 -11.51 -3.80 -12.20
N GLU A 62 -12.68 -4.25 -12.66
CA GLU A 62 -12.83 -4.91 -13.96
C GLU A 62 -12.42 -4.02 -15.14
N SER A 63 -12.48 -2.70 -14.97
CA SER A 63 -11.97 -1.71 -15.93
C SER A 63 -10.45 -1.70 -16.10
N GLY A 64 -9.72 -2.48 -15.28
CA GLY A 64 -8.26 -2.44 -15.19
C GLY A 64 -7.73 -1.26 -14.36
N HIS A 65 -8.62 -0.53 -13.68
CA HIS A 65 -8.23 0.52 -12.72
C HIS A 65 -7.89 -0.09 -11.35
N THR A 66 -6.98 0.54 -10.62
CA THR A 66 -6.60 0.15 -9.26
C THR A 66 -6.86 1.30 -8.29
N THR A 67 -7.50 1.02 -7.15
CA THR A 67 -7.68 1.99 -6.06
C THR A 67 -6.87 1.53 -4.86
N ILE A 68 -6.13 2.47 -4.27
CA ILE A 68 -5.35 2.27 -3.05
C ILE A 68 -5.79 3.31 -2.02
N ILE A 69 -6.15 2.83 -0.83
CA ILE A 69 -6.40 3.68 0.34
C ILE A 69 -5.29 3.38 1.34
N ALA A 70 -4.50 4.38 1.69
CA ALA A 70 -3.54 4.33 2.78
C ALA A 70 -4.18 4.81 4.08
N LEU A 71 -4.01 4.03 5.14
CA LEU A 71 -4.33 4.37 6.51
C LEU A 71 -3.02 4.68 7.23
N GLU A 72 -2.86 5.94 7.64
CA GLU A 72 -1.72 6.44 8.39
C GLU A 72 -2.06 6.40 9.89
N PRO A 73 -1.41 5.52 10.69
CA PRO A 73 -1.71 5.40 12.12
C PRO A 73 -1.05 6.46 13.00
N ALA A 74 -0.12 7.24 12.47
CA ALA A 74 0.48 8.39 13.15
C ALA A 74 -0.12 9.70 12.60
N SER A 75 0.39 10.84 13.04
CA SER A 75 -0.13 12.10 12.50
C SER A 75 0.37 12.37 11.09
N ALA A 76 -0.56 12.59 10.16
CA ALA A 76 -0.32 13.00 8.78
C ALA A 76 -0.33 14.54 8.61
N TYR A 77 -0.57 15.30 9.69
CA TYR A 77 -0.83 16.74 9.62
C TYR A 77 0.36 17.62 9.24
N ASN A 78 1.59 17.10 9.16
CA ASN A 78 2.76 17.87 8.73
C ASN A 78 3.28 17.37 7.37
N PRO A 79 3.18 18.17 6.29
CA PRO A 79 3.74 17.85 4.97
C PRO A 79 5.24 17.53 5.00
N ASP A 80 6.00 18.14 5.91
CA ASP A 80 7.43 17.85 6.12
C ASP A 80 7.66 16.42 6.67
N HIS A 81 6.62 15.79 7.22
CA HIS A 81 6.62 14.45 7.81
C HIS A 81 5.96 13.40 6.92
N MET A 82 5.46 13.76 5.73
CA MET A 82 4.86 12.83 4.77
C MET A 82 5.67 12.54 3.47
N PRO A 83 7.02 12.63 3.43
CA PRO A 83 7.76 12.44 2.16
C PRO A 83 7.53 11.04 1.56
N GLY A 84 7.30 10.03 2.41
CA GLY A 84 6.99 8.68 1.96
C GLY A 84 5.72 8.58 1.10
N PHE A 85 4.68 9.34 1.43
CA PHE A 85 3.41 9.33 0.68
C PHE A 85 3.49 10.09 -0.64
N VAL A 86 4.19 11.22 -0.66
CA VAL A 86 4.42 11.99 -1.90
C VAL A 86 5.20 11.13 -2.89
N LYS A 87 6.31 10.54 -2.45
CA LYS A 87 7.14 9.65 -3.28
C LYS A 87 6.37 8.39 -3.71
N MET A 88 5.56 7.81 -2.83
CA MET A 88 4.70 6.68 -3.20
C MET A 88 3.72 7.06 -4.30
N ARG A 89 3.04 8.21 -4.20
CA ARG A 89 2.11 8.70 -5.22
C ARG A 89 2.82 8.92 -6.56
N GLU A 90 4.01 9.51 -6.55
CA GLU A 90 4.83 9.73 -7.75
C GLU A 90 5.21 8.40 -8.41
N ASN A 91 5.69 7.43 -7.62
CA ASN A 91 6.04 6.10 -8.12
C ASN A 91 4.82 5.38 -8.72
N LEU A 92 3.67 5.42 -8.04
CA LEU A 92 2.42 4.84 -8.54
C LEU A 92 1.99 5.49 -9.85
N THR A 93 2.08 6.81 -9.94
CA THR A 93 1.71 7.56 -11.15
C THR A 93 2.66 7.28 -12.30
N SER A 94 3.97 7.20 -12.02
CA SER A 94 4.99 6.85 -13.01
C SER A 94 4.79 5.45 -13.59
N GLN A 95 4.47 4.47 -12.73
CA GLN A 95 4.36 3.07 -13.13
C GLN A 95 3.00 2.69 -13.74
N PHE A 96 1.91 3.27 -13.23
CA PHE A 96 0.54 2.86 -13.60
C PHE A 96 -0.25 3.95 -14.33
N GLY A 97 0.28 5.17 -14.42
CA GLY A 97 -0.34 6.29 -15.11
C GLY A 97 -1.73 6.62 -14.56
N ARG A 98 -2.70 6.82 -15.46
CA ARG A 98 -4.08 7.16 -15.10
C ARG A 98 -4.92 5.98 -14.59
N LYS A 99 -4.37 4.76 -14.56
CA LYS A 99 -5.07 3.55 -14.12
C LYS A 99 -5.01 3.32 -12.61
N ILE A 100 -4.53 4.31 -11.86
CA ILE A 100 -4.41 4.21 -10.41
C ILE A 100 -4.99 5.44 -9.71
N SER A 101 -5.67 5.20 -8.60
CA SER A 101 -6.11 6.23 -7.66
C SER A 101 -5.55 5.94 -6.28
N PHE A 102 -5.01 6.97 -5.62
CA PHE A 102 -4.37 6.86 -4.32
C PHE A 102 -4.94 7.91 -3.37
N ALA A 103 -5.41 7.47 -2.22
CA ALA A 103 -5.89 8.34 -1.14
C ALA A 103 -5.19 7.98 0.17
N VAL A 104 -5.03 8.97 1.05
CA VAL A 104 -4.47 8.80 2.39
C VAL A 104 -5.52 9.27 3.41
N ILE A 105 -5.71 8.48 4.46
CA ILE A 105 -6.59 8.78 5.59
C ILE A 105 -5.72 8.71 6.85
N GLU A 106 -5.69 9.80 7.62
CA GLU A 106 -5.15 9.82 8.98
C GLU A 106 -6.15 9.16 9.92
N ALA A 107 -5.70 8.23 10.77
CA ALA A 107 -6.54 7.37 11.61
C ALA A 107 -6.19 7.48 13.09
#